data_AF-A0A517RPW9-F1
#
_entry.id   AF-A0A517RPW9-F1
#
_cell.length_a   1.000
_cell.length_b   1.000
_cell.length_c   1.000
_cell.angle_alpha   90.00
_cell.angle_beta   90.00
_cell.angle_gamma   90.00
#
_symmetry.space_group_name_H-M   'P 1'
#
loop_
_entity.id
_entity.type
_entity.pdbx_description
1 polymer ?
#
loop_
_entity_poly.entity_id
_entity_poly.type
_entity_poly.pdbx_seq_one_letter_code
_entity_poly.pdbx_strand_id
1 'polypeptide(L)'
;MNKSTVQLFNEFSEIISLKESLAKIYPPTRSLTETRRIRWGFADFVPDIQEWLENEAFVPIGLFKTAPVRPRVTNTPDYYCSAYYHPQERIEALIYKWVGTAGFEFVRYNVDSTITIATTDMRMLTPVITPDFYQRVGPAANPVGPDTDLELIQTMDDFWADARVMLASLRAEPIPECGCLELDSDGFLQRFEERYARLMKEVDQKIEAFLESTKPVGKRYCLFDFIPQEPIEKATRSSINRIKEYEYRKTSTALLISKINRLVEILCCKHLEFPRAVTPERYMQQGVDATRDYFFGNWWQEGELYPGLSESEKNRELSWFEPFLYGMLFMALLEQWQNVAKLCSWLTSDYEIEDTDTEEKEVLLVFKLVASSLAPEPICEADDVRAVIKKCRLKRPKLLLKIWDAIETHDQEEFEHAMEESLTLYFESVDPYIKKGHFKFCVAKFQTVLCLIALKKGLEFPTLPEKLAAALVIRETLGLEQGV
;
A
#
# COMPACT_ATOMS: atom_id res chain seq x y z
N MET A 1 57.46 -30.19 26.34
CA MET A 1 56.44 -29.51 25.54
C MET A 1 55.19 -29.39 26.40
N ASN A 2 54.75 -28.16 26.63
CA ASN A 2 53.70 -27.82 27.58
C ASN A 2 52.31 -28.19 27.04
N LYS A 3 51.39 -28.48 27.96
CA LYS A 3 49.98 -28.81 27.73
C LYS A 3 49.20 -27.79 26.85
N SER A 4 49.78 -26.64 26.48
CA SER A 4 49.10 -25.62 25.65
C SER A 4 49.11 -25.91 24.14
N THR A 5 50.02 -26.74 23.62
CA THR A 5 50.11 -26.97 22.15
C THR A 5 49.06 -27.96 21.64
N VAL A 6 48.63 -28.92 22.47
CA VAL A 6 47.57 -29.90 22.14
C VAL A 6 46.18 -29.25 22.23
N GLN A 7 46.01 -28.28 23.12
CA GLN A 7 44.78 -27.51 23.28
C GLN A 7 44.55 -26.56 22.09
N LEU A 8 45.63 -25.91 21.61
CA LEU A 8 45.63 -25.11 20.38
C LEU A 8 45.29 -25.93 19.11
N PHE A 9 45.69 -27.21 19.05
CA PHE A 9 45.38 -28.07 17.88
C PHE A 9 43.93 -28.55 17.85
N ASN A 10 43.30 -28.76 19.01
CA ASN A 10 41.88 -29.12 19.10
C ASN A 10 40.98 -27.91 18.79
N GLU A 11 41.35 -26.72 19.26
CA GLU A 11 40.64 -25.46 18.92
C GLU A 11 40.76 -25.14 17.42
N PHE A 12 41.91 -25.44 16.79
CA PHE A 12 42.08 -25.25 15.34
C PHE A 12 41.19 -26.20 14.51
N SER A 13 41.02 -27.44 14.95
CA SER A 13 40.19 -28.42 14.23
C SER A 13 38.69 -28.12 14.36
N GLU A 14 38.26 -27.58 15.49
CA GLU A 14 36.88 -27.10 15.69
C GLU A 14 36.60 -25.83 14.87
N ILE A 15 37.56 -24.90 14.78
CA ILE A 15 37.46 -23.69 13.95
C ILE A 15 37.38 -24.04 12.46
N ILE A 16 38.13 -25.04 11.98
CA ILE A 16 38.06 -25.51 10.59
C ILE A 16 36.71 -26.18 10.32
N SER A 17 36.22 -27.03 11.22
CA SER A 17 34.90 -27.68 11.08
C SER A 17 33.74 -26.67 11.10
N LEU A 18 33.86 -25.62 11.91
CA LEU A 18 32.91 -24.50 11.96
C LEU A 18 32.95 -23.67 10.68
N LYS A 19 34.15 -23.37 10.14
CA LYS A 19 34.32 -22.69 8.84
C LYS A 19 33.73 -23.49 7.67
N GLU A 20 33.94 -24.81 7.64
CA GLU A 20 33.38 -25.68 6.59
C GLU A 20 31.86 -25.83 6.69
N SER A 21 31.31 -25.83 7.92
CA SER A 21 29.87 -25.86 8.16
C SER A 21 29.20 -24.53 7.80
N LEU A 22 29.84 -23.41 8.14
CA LEU A 22 29.38 -22.07 7.76
C LEU A 22 29.48 -21.82 6.24
N ALA A 23 30.53 -22.31 5.58
CA ALA A 23 30.67 -22.20 4.12
C ALA A 23 29.64 -23.05 3.33
N LYS A 24 29.06 -24.08 3.94
CA LYS A 24 27.93 -24.85 3.39
C LYS A 24 26.58 -24.15 3.54
N ILE A 25 26.39 -23.39 4.63
CA ILE A 25 25.13 -22.69 4.95
C ILE A 25 25.10 -21.30 4.28
N TYR A 26 26.25 -20.65 4.20
CA TYR A 26 26.47 -19.35 3.58
C TYR A 26 27.62 -19.48 2.58
N PRO A 27 27.36 -19.97 1.34
CA PRO A 27 28.40 -19.96 0.32
C PRO A 27 28.84 -18.49 0.15
N PRO A 28 30.13 -18.17 0.32
CA PRO A 28 30.58 -16.80 0.17
C PRO A 28 30.22 -16.33 -1.23
N THR A 29 29.30 -15.38 -1.33
CA THR A 29 29.09 -14.59 -2.54
C THR A 29 30.31 -13.69 -2.71
N ARG A 30 31.35 -14.30 -3.28
CA ARG A 30 32.64 -13.75 -3.73
C ARG A 30 33.57 -13.26 -2.62
N SER A 31 34.81 -13.73 -2.70
CA SER A 31 35.90 -13.29 -1.84
C SER A 31 36.24 -11.82 -2.10
N LEU A 32 36.68 -11.14 -1.04
CA LEU A 32 37.25 -9.79 -1.05
C LEU A 32 38.59 -9.67 -1.82
N THR A 33 39.01 -10.71 -2.54
CA THR A 33 40.29 -10.75 -3.27
C THR A 33 40.14 -10.70 -4.79
N GLU A 34 38.92 -10.72 -5.34
CA GLU A 34 38.74 -10.35 -6.75
C GLU A 34 38.50 -8.84 -6.86
N THR A 35 39.59 -8.08 -6.93
CA THR A 35 39.66 -6.74 -7.55
C THR A 35 39.33 -6.85 -9.05
N ARG A 36 38.13 -7.34 -9.38
CA ARG A 36 37.51 -7.01 -10.67
C ARG A 36 37.11 -5.56 -10.54
N ARG A 37 37.72 -4.68 -11.34
CA ARG A 37 37.34 -3.28 -11.56
C ARG A 37 35.84 -3.10 -11.33
N ILE A 38 35.46 -2.72 -10.11
CA ILE A 38 34.10 -2.31 -9.81
C ILE A 38 34.03 -0.97 -10.54
N ARG A 39 33.32 -0.95 -11.66
CA ARG A 39 32.94 0.32 -12.28
C ARG A 39 32.12 1.03 -11.23
N TRP A 40 32.69 2.07 -10.65
CA TRP A 40 31.96 3.07 -9.91
C TRP A 40 30.71 3.41 -10.72
N GLY A 41 29.51 3.16 -10.19
CA GLY A 41 28.26 3.70 -10.74
C GLY A 41 28.15 5.23 -10.57
N PHE A 42 29.27 5.86 -10.21
CA PHE A 42 29.45 7.25 -9.82
C PHE A 42 30.42 7.95 -10.78
N ALA A 43 30.41 7.59 -12.07
CA ALA A 43 31.46 7.94 -13.03
C ALA A 43 31.77 9.45 -13.11
N ASP A 44 30.82 10.31 -12.77
CA ASP A 44 30.94 11.77 -12.98
C ASP A 44 31.09 12.59 -11.68
N PHE A 45 31.03 11.99 -10.48
CA PHE A 45 31.02 12.74 -9.20
C PHE A 45 32.00 12.23 -8.12
N VAL A 46 32.37 10.94 -8.16
CA VAL A 46 33.29 10.36 -7.16
C VAL A 46 34.71 10.93 -7.18
N PRO A 47 35.32 11.30 -8.32
CA PRO A 47 36.68 11.84 -8.33
C PRO A 47 36.82 13.10 -7.47
N ASP A 48 35.91 14.06 -7.62
CA ASP A 48 35.98 15.35 -6.91
C ASP A 48 35.77 15.18 -5.40
N ILE A 49 34.88 14.26 -5.00
CA ILE A 49 34.68 13.97 -3.56
C ILE A 49 35.87 13.25 -2.96
N GLN A 50 36.40 12.28 -3.69
CA GLN A 50 37.56 11.55 -3.23
C GLN A 50 38.76 12.50 -3.09
N GLU A 51 38.98 13.37 -4.07
CA GLU A 51 40.03 14.39 -4.02
C GLU A 51 39.83 15.37 -2.86
N TRP A 52 38.60 15.85 -2.62
CA TRP A 52 38.32 16.70 -1.47
C TRP A 52 38.57 15.99 -0.14
N LEU A 53 38.08 14.77 0.05
CA LEU A 53 38.29 14.00 1.27
C LEU A 53 39.78 13.68 1.50
N GLU A 54 40.52 13.38 0.44
CA GLU A 54 41.98 13.19 0.50
C GLU A 54 42.70 14.50 0.91
N ASN A 55 42.27 15.65 0.38
CA ASN A 55 42.78 16.97 0.80
C ASN A 55 42.44 17.30 2.26
N GLU A 56 41.30 16.80 2.75
CA GLU A 56 40.90 16.85 4.16
C GLU A 56 41.51 15.72 5.01
N ALA A 57 42.54 15.01 4.50
CA ALA A 57 43.26 13.93 5.18
C ALA A 57 42.40 12.73 5.61
N PHE A 58 41.24 12.53 5.00
CA PHE A 58 40.46 11.30 5.15
C PHE A 58 41.07 10.17 4.33
N VAL A 59 41.12 8.97 4.91
CA VAL A 59 41.55 7.73 4.23
C VAL A 59 40.35 6.83 3.96
N PRO A 60 40.24 6.22 2.76
CA PRO A 60 39.16 5.30 2.45
C PRO A 60 39.30 4.03 3.31
N ILE A 61 38.22 3.65 3.99
CA ILE A 61 38.18 2.47 4.87
C ILE A 61 37.30 1.34 4.33
N GLY A 62 36.47 1.60 3.30
CA GLY A 62 35.74 0.53 2.62
C GLY A 62 34.66 1.03 1.67
N LEU A 63 34.24 0.11 0.78
CA LEU A 63 33.02 0.25 -0.01
C LEU A 63 32.01 -0.78 0.51
N PHE A 64 30.90 -0.28 1.03
CA PHE A 64 29.84 -1.10 1.58
C PHE A 64 28.70 -1.17 0.58
N LYS A 65 28.39 -2.38 0.11
CA LYS A 65 27.11 -2.64 -0.53
C LYS A 65 26.12 -2.89 0.59
N THR A 66 25.35 -1.88 0.95
CA THR A 66 24.21 -2.11 1.84
C THR A 66 23.12 -2.72 0.98
N ALA A 67 23.05 -4.05 0.97
CA ALA A 67 21.84 -4.72 0.53
C ALA A 67 20.71 -4.18 1.43
N PRO A 68 19.58 -3.70 0.88
CA PRO A 68 18.44 -3.45 1.73
C PRO A 68 18.21 -4.71 2.57
N VAL A 69 17.87 -4.55 3.85
CA VAL A 69 17.65 -5.65 4.83
C VAL A 69 16.53 -6.63 4.39
N ARG A 70 16.00 -6.47 3.18
CA ARG A 70 15.09 -7.40 2.51
C ARG A 70 15.67 -7.88 1.17
N PRO A 71 16.02 -9.16 1.02
CA PRO A 71 16.02 -9.78 -0.30
C PRO A 71 14.54 -9.93 -0.73
N ARG A 72 14.18 -9.43 -1.92
CA ARG A 72 12.87 -9.60 -2.61
C ARG A 72 11.81 -8.48 -2.48
N VAL A 73 12.21 -7.20 -2.50
CA VAL A 73 11.34 -6.15 -3.05
C VAL A 73 11.89 -5.77 -4.42
N THR A 74 11.23 -6.23 -5.48
CA THR A 74 11.61 -5.96 -6.87
C THR A 74 11.69 -4.45 -7.11
N ASN A 75 12.83 -3.99 -7.61
CA ASN A 75 13.17 -2.62 -8.04
C ASN A 75 13.57 -1.58 -6.98
N THR A 76 14.06 -1.97 -5.80
CA THR A 76 14.85 -1.02 -4.99
C THR A 76 16.30 -1.08 -5.46
N PRO A 77 16.90 0.00 -5.98
CA PRO A 77 18.29 -0.03 -6.45
C PRO A 77 19.23 -0.35 -5.29
N ASP A 78 20.29 -1.10 -5.58
CA ASP A 78 21.38 -1.36 -4.64
C ASP A 78 21.96 -0.02 -4.15
N TYR A 79 22.10 0.12 -2.83
CA TYR A 79 22.78 1.25 -2.21
C TYR A 79 24.27 0.92 -2.12
N TYR A 80 25.09 1.86 -2.57
CA TYR A 80 26.53 1.80 -2.41
C TYR A 80 26.93 2.95 -1.51
N CYS A 81 27.63 2.62 -0.42
CA CYS A 81 28.20 3.59 0.50
C CYS A 81 29.72 3.50 0.46
N SER A 82 30.38 4.63 0.28
CA SER A 82 31.84 4.75 0.45
C SER A 82 32.11 5.35 1.81
N ALA A 83 32.96 4.70 2.59
CA ALA A 83 33.33 5.17 3.92
C ALA A 83 34.80 5.60 3.94
N TYR A 84 35.03 6.71 4.62
CA TYR A 84 36.34 7.30 4.83
C TYR A 84 36.52 7.63 6.31
N TYR A 85 37.77 7.72 6.76
CA TYR A 85 38.10 8.00 8.15
C TYR A 85 39.21 9.03 8.24
N HIS A 86 39.02 10.06 9.05
CA HIS A 86 40.05 11.03 9.38
C HIS A 86 40.79 10.57 10.64
N PRO A 87 42.06 10.10 10.55
CA PRO A 87 42.74 9.44 11.66
C PRO A 87 43.06 10.37 12.84
N GLN A 88 43.35 11.64 12.56
CA GLN A 88 43.67 12.63 13.59
C GLN A 88 42.41 13.15 14.31
N GLU A 89 41.36 13.47 13.55
CA GLU A 89 40.11 14.04 14.08
C GLU A 89 39.10 12.97 14.54
N ARG A 90 39.33 11.71 14.18
CA ARG A 90 38.46 10.55 14.46
C ARG A 90 37.02 10.74 13.96
N ILE A 91 36.92 11.26 12.74
CA ILE A 91 35.65 11.49 12.04
C ILE A 91 35.53 10.46 10.93
N GLU A 92 34.41 9.75 10.86
CA GLU A 92 34.04 8.95 9.70
C GLU A 92 33.22 9.80 8.74
N ALA A 93 33.49 9.69 7.45
CA ALA A 93 32.67 10.28 6.39
C ALA A 93 32.04 9.15 5.57
N LEU A 94 30.72 9.12 5.56
CA LEU A 94 29.90 8.18 4.81
C LEU A 94 29.28 8.93 3.63
N ILE A 95 29.53 8.44 2.43
CA ILE A 95 28.95 8.96 1.20
C ILE A 95 27.97 7.93 0.67
N TYR A 96 26.74 8.33 0.40
CA TYR A 96 25.75 7.46 -0.23
C TYR A 96 25.02 8.18 -1.37
N LYS A 97 24.47 7.39 -2.30
CA LYS A 97 23.64 7.89 -3.39
C LYS A 97 22.32 7.13 -3.44
N TRP A 98 21.22 7.86 -3.40
CA TRP A 98 19.87 7.35 -3.54
C TRP A 98 19.18 8.05 -4.71
N VAL A 99 18.57 7.29 -5.62
CA VAL A 99 17.80 7.73 -6.81
C VAL A 99 17.72 9.27 -6.97
N GLY A 100 18.70 9.88 -7.63
CA GLY A 100 18.74 11.31 -7.95
C GLY A 100 19.49 12.23 -6.97
N THR A 101 19.86 11.77 -5.77
CA THR A 101 20.48 12.59 -4.71
C THR A 101 21.66 11.87 -4.05
N ALA A 102 22.79 12.56 -3.90
CA ALA A 102 23.91 12.13 -3.07
C ALA A 102 23.77 12.75 -1.67
N GLY A 103 24.18 12.03 -0.63
CA GLY A 103 24.18 12.49 0.76
C GLY A 103 25.56 12.32 1.39
N PHE A 104 25.84 13.19 2.37
CA PHE A 104 27.00 13.09 3.25
C PHE A 104 26.54 12.85 4.68
N GLU A 105 27.25 11.97 5.37
CA GLU A 105 27.15 11.78 6.81
C GLU A 105 28.55 11.83 7.40
N PHE A 106 28.77 12.76 8.33
CA PHE A 106 29.96 12.80 9.16
C PHE A 106 29.62 12.29 10.54
N VAL A 107 30.39 11.32 11.03
CA VAL A 107 30.19 10.67 12.32
C VAL A 107 31.43 10.90 13.16
N ARG A 108 31.29 11.64 14.27
CA ARG A 108 32.36 11.85 15.25
C ARG A 108 32.05 11.08 16.52
N TYR A 109 33.04 10.34 17.02
CA TYR A 109 32.94 9.64 18.29
C TYR A 109 33.44 10.54 19.43
N ASN A 110 32.57 10.82 20.39
CA ASN A 110 32.87 11.66 21.55
C ASN A 110 33.43 10.84 22.71
N VAL A 111 34.06 11.53 23.67
CA VAL A 111 34.74 10.91 24.82
C VAL A 111 33.78 10.34 25.86
N ASP A 112 32.58 10.91 25.94
CA ASP A 112 31.49 10.41 26.78
C ASP A 112 30.75 9.21 26.16
N SER A 113 31.32 8.59 25.12
CA SER A 113 30.72 7.50 24.34
C SER A 113 29.46 7.89 23.55
N THR A 114 29.18 9.19 23.39
CA THR A 114 28.16 9.67 22.46
C THR A 114 28.70 9.77 21.04
N ILE A 115 27.80 9.91 20.07
CA ILE A 115 28.12 10.03 18.65
C ILE A 115 27.44 11.30 18.14
N THR A 116 28.22 12.21 17.56
CA THR A 116 27.70 13.36 16.82
C THR A 116 27.59 12.98 15.36
N ILE A 117 26.40 13.12 14.77
CA ILE A 117 26.16 12.91 13.35
C ILE A 117 25.76 14.23 12.71
N ALA A 118 26.51 14.65 11.70
CA ALA A 118 26.15 15.76 10.83
C ALA A 118 25.77 15.18 9.45
N THR A 119 24.56 15.49 8.95
CA THR A 119 24.08 14.95 7.68
C THR A 119 23.38 16.01 6.82
N THR A 120 23.52 15.89 5.50
CA THR A 120 22.76 16.70 4.53
C THR A 120 21.33 16.18 4.30
N ASP A 121 21.00 14.93 4.64
CA ASP A 121 19.66 14.36 4.44
C ASP A 121 18.98 13.98 5.77
N MET A 122 18.24 14.94 6.31
CA MET A 122 17.45 14.76 7.54
C MET A 122 16.28 13.77 7.41
N ARG A 123 15.91 13.33 6.19
CA ARG A 123 14.74 12.44 5.98
C ARG A 123 15.04 10.98 6.29
N MET A 124 16.31 10.57 6.20
CA MET A 124 16.75 9.21 6.56
C MET A 124 16.78 8.97 8.09
N LEU A 125 16.80 10.05 8.89
CA LEU A 125 16.83 10.02 10.36
C LEU A 125 15.48 10.42 11.00
N THR A 126 14.37 9.85 10.51
CA THR A 126 13.05 10.11 11.11
C THR A 126 12.95 9.61 12.57
N PRO A 127 12.13 10.25 13.44
CA PRO A 127 12.19 10.13 14.90
C PRO A 127 11.96 8.72 15.49
N VAL A 128 11.50 7.77 14.68
CA VAL A 128 11.10 6.44 15.15
C VAL A 128 12.31 5.52 15.42
N ILE A 129 13.51 5.90 14.96
CA ILE A 129 14.70 5.03 14.95
C ILE A 129 15.93 5.68 15.59
N THR A 130 15.86 6.93 16.08
CA THR A 130 17.01 7.62 16.68
C THR A 130 16.91 7.61 18.20
N PRO A 131 17.78 6.88 18.93
CA PRO A 131 17.89 6.96 20.38
C PRO A 131 18.19 8.38 20.92
N ASP A 132 17.92 8.63 22.19
CA ASP A 132 18.04 9.97 22.83
C ASP A 132 19.48 10.52 22.98
N PHE A 133 20.51 9.79 22.55
CA PHE A 133 21.93 10.14 22.72
C PHE A 133 22.63 10.68 21.46
N TYR A 134 21.86 11.14 20.46
CA TYR A 134 22.38 11.76 19.24
C TYR A 134 22.23 13.28 19.28
N GLN A 135 23.35 14.00 19.18
CA GLN A 135 23.35 15.45 19.01
C GLN A 135 23.32 15.78 17.50
N ARG A 136 22.35 16.60 17.08
CA ARG A 136 22.08 16.91 15.66
C ARG A 136 22.65 18.29 15.30
N VAL A 137 23.39 18.35 14.21
CA VAL A 137 23.87 19.63 13.62
C VAL A 137 23.70 19.56 12.09
N GLY A 138 22.88 20.43 11.53
CA GLY A 138 22.67 20.52 10.07
C GLY A 138 21.71 21.67 9.66
N PRO A 139 21.78 22.16 8.42
CA PRO A 139 20.89 23.22 7.93
C PRO A 139 19.44 22.74 7.81
N ALA A 140 18.48 23.64 8.05
CA ALA A 140 17.06 23.34 7.90
C ALA A 140 16.71 23.10 6.42
N ALA A 141 16.17 21.93 6.09
CA ALA A 141 15.83 21.58 4.72
C ALA A 141 14.75 22.51 4.14
N ASN A 142 15.06 23.25 3.08
CA ASN A 142 14.05 23.94 2.27
C ASN A 142 13.37 22.95 1.31
N PRO A 143 12.04 23.00 1.13
CA PRO A 143 11.35 22.11 0.20
C PRO A 143 11.52 22.61 -1.25
N VAL A 144 12.20 21.83 -2.09
CA VAL A 144 12.32 22.07 -3.54
C VAL A 144 11.32 21.21 -4.31
N GLY A 145 10.64 21.81 -5.30
CA GLY A 145 9.66 21.17 -6.18
C GLY A 145 10.30 20.41 -7.36
N PRO A 146 9.50 19.71 -8.19
CA PRO A 146 10.00 18.66 -9.09
C PRO A 146 10.52 19.10 -10.47
N ASP A 147 10.63 20.39 -10.80
CA ASP A 147 10.85 20.86 -12.19
C ASP A 147 12.05 21.81 -12.37
N THR A 148 13.29 21.40 -12.05
CA THR A 148 14.49 22.24 -12.31
C THR A 148 15.75 21.45 -12.69
N ASP A 149 15.93 21.16 -13.97
CA ASP A 149 17.17 20.57 -14.52
C ASP A 149 18.32 21.59 -14.72
N LEU A 150 18.07 22.89 -14.52
CA LEU A 150 19.11 23.95 -14.54
C LEU A 150 19.69 24.27 -13.15
N GLU A 151 19.17 23.66 -12.07
CA GLU A 151 19.66 23.85 -10.70
C GLU A 151 20.83 22.92 -10.33
N LEU A 152 21.17 21.91 -11.15
CA LEU A 152 22.10 20.85 -10.74
C LEU A 152 23.52 21.35 -10.40
N ILE A 153 24.03 22.38 -11.10
CA ILE A 153 25.37 22.93 -10.84
C ILE A 153 25.37 23.84 -9.62
N GLN A 154 24.32 24.66 -9.44
CA GLN A 154 24.15 25.50 -8.24
C GLN A 154 23.95 24.62 -6.99
N THR A 155 23.23 23.50 -7.12
CA THR A 155 23.07 22.54 -6.02
C THR A 155 24.36 21.82 -5.64
N MET A 156 25.36 21.71 -6.54
CA MET A 156 26.63 21.07 -6.20
C MET A 156 27.55 21.98 -5.38
N ASP A 157 27.66 23.26 -5.72
CA ASP A 157 28.41 24.22 -4.92
C ASP A 157 27.76 24.43 -3.54
N ASP A 158 26.42 24.46 -3.49
CA ASP A 158 25.67 24.52 -2.24
C ASP A 158 25.86 23.24 -1.40
N PHE A 159 25.85 22.06 -2.04
CA PHE A 159 26.14 20.78 -1.40
C PHE A 159 27.56 20.72 -0.83
N TRP A 160 28.55 21.29 -1.53
CA TRP A 160 29.92 21.42 -1.06
C TRP A 160 30.05 22.41 0.10
N ALA A 161 29.34 23.54 0.02
CA ALA A 161 29.30 24.52 1.10
C ALA A 161 28.74 23.90 2.37
N ASP A 162 27.64 23.15 2.28
CA ASP A 162 27.02 22.46 3.40
C ASP A 162 27.94 21.39 4.00
N ALA A 163 28.57 20.55 3.16
CA ALA A 163 29.52 19.54 3.63
C ALA A 163 30.71 20.16 4.39
N ARG A 164 31.25 21.28 3.89
CA ARG A 164 32.33 22.02 4.55
C ARG A 164 31.88 22.67 5.85
N VAL A 165 30.67 23.24 5.89
CA VAL A 165 30.10 23.82 7.13
C VAL A 165 29.88 22.74 8.18
N MET A 166 29.37 21.57 7.80
CA MET A 166 29.20 20.43 8.71
C MET A 166 30.55 19.95 9.27
N LEU A 167 31.54 19.75 8.41
CA LEU A 167 32.89 19.33 8.84
C LEU A 167 33.55 20.40 9.74
N ALA A 168 33.45 21.67 9.37
CA ALA A 168 33.96 22.78 10.17
C ALA A 168 33.27 22.87 11.54
N SER A 169 31.95 22.64 11.60
CA SER A 169 31.21 22.59 12.86
C SER A 169 31.69 21.45 13.75
N LEU A 170 31.93 20.26 13.17
CA LEU A 170 32.48 19.13 13.91
C LEU A 170 33.90 19.39 14.42
N ARG A 171 34.72 20.15 13.68
CA ARG A 171 36.09 20.53 14.09
C ARG A 171 36.13 21.65 15.13
N ALA A 172 35.15 22.54 15.12
CA ALA A 172 35.07 23.67 16.05
C ALA A 172 34.72 23.23 17.49
N GLU A 173 34.11 22.06 17.65
CA GLU A 173 33.95 21.44 18.96
C GLU A 173 35.32 20.97 19.49
N PRO A 174 35.73 21.39 20.71
CA PRO A 174 37.08 21.13 21.22
C PRO A 174 37.43 19.65 21.11
N ILE A 175 38.60 19.35 20.54
CA ILE A 175 39.15 17.99 20.53
C ILE A 175 39.52 17.70 21.98
N PRO A 176 38.83 16.77 22.67
CA PRO A 176 39.19 16.45 24.02
C PRO A 176 40.60 15.83 24.01
N GLU A 177 41.44 16.25 24.96
CA GLU A 177 42.77 15.69 25.20
C GLU A 177 42.63 14.22 25.65
N CYS A 178 42.44 13.32 24.69
CA CYS A 178 42.61 11.90 24.93
C CYS A 178 44.04 11.54 24.56
N GLY A 179 44.76 10.97 25.53
CA GLY A 179 45.87 10.08 25.24
C GLY A 179 45.47 9.12 24.14
N CYS A 180 46.38 8.86 23.21
CA CYS A 180 46.19 7.95 22.08
C CYS A 180 45.38 6.73 22.53
N LEU A 181 44.12 6.63 22.08
CA LEU A 181 43.46 5.34 22.04
C LEU A 181 44.21 4.62 20.94
N GLU A 182 45.21 3.83 21.32
CA GLU A 182 45.63 2.71 20.49
C GLU A 182 44.36 1.90 20.27
N LEU A 183 43.74 2.11 19.11
CA LEU A 183 42.72 1.22 18.60
C LEU A 183 43.46 -0.07 18.29
N ASP A 184 43.59 -0.92 19.31
CA ASP A 184 43.66 -2.36 19.11
C ASP A 184 42.50 -2.68 18.14
N SER A 185 42.89 -3.00 16.90
CA SER A 185 41.95 -3.28 15.81
C SER A 185 40.98 -4.38 16.20
N ASP A 186 41.42 -5.33 17.01
CA ASP A 186 40.65 -6.50 17.42
C ASP A 186 39.64 -6.09 18.48
N GLY A 187 40.05 -5.28 19.46
CA GLY A 187 39.15 -4.69 20.45
C GLY A 187 38.11 -3.74 19.84
N PHE A 188 38.46 -3.00 18.78
CA PHE A 188 37.50 -2.17 18.04
C PHE A 188 36.52 -3.03 17.23
N LEU A 189 37.02 -3.99 16.45
CA LEU A 189 36.20 -4.92 15.67
C LEU A 189 35.22 -5.67 16.57
N GLN A 190 35.68 -6.18 17.71
CA GLN A 190 34.82 -6.88 18.66
C GLN A 190 33.71 -5.96 19.22
N ARG A 191 34.05 -4.74 19.64
CA ARG A 191 33.04 -3.79 20.13
C ARG A 191 32.04 -3.40 19.04
N PHE A 192 32.50 -3.26 17.80
CA PHE A 192 31.64 -2.98 16.65
C PHE A 192 30.71 -4.16 16.35
N GLU A 193 31.24 -5.39 16.29
CA GLU A 193 30.46 -6.62 16.06
C GLU A 193 29.42 -6.85 17.16
N GLU A 194 29.79 -6.68 18.44
CA GLU A 194 28.87 -6.82 19.57
C GLU A 194 27.78 -5.74 19.58
N ARG A 195 28.10 -4.53 19.11
CA ARG A 195 27.13 -3.43 19.00
C ARG A 195 26.22 -3.64 17.80
N TYR A 196 26.76 -4.07 16.66
CA TYR A 196 25.98 -4.41 15.46
C TYR A 196 25.03 -5.58 15.73
N ALA A 197 25.50 -6.63 16.41
CA ALA A 197 24.66 -7.77 16.80
C ALA A 197 23.50 -7.34 17.73
N ARG A 198 23.74 -6.43 18.68
CA ARG A 198 22.67 -5.87 19.52
C ARG A 198 21.66 -5.06 18.72
N LEU A 199 22.13 -4.19 17.82
CA LEU A 199 21.26 -3.39 16.95
C LEU A 199 20.39 -4.28 16.06
N MET A 200 20.97 -5.31 15.45
CA MET A 200 20.23 -6.27 14.62
C MET A 200 19.17 -7.02 15.45
N LYS A 201 19.49 -7.42 16.69
CA LYS A 201 18.53 -8.04 17.60
C LYS A 201 17.37 -7.11 17.96
N GLU A 202 17.62 -5.82 18.19
CA GLU A 202 16.56 -4.83 18.45
C GLU A 202 15.70 -4.57 17.21
N VAL A 203 16.30 -4.56 16.02
CA VAL A 203 15.58 -4.47 14.74
C VAL A 203 14.70 -5.69 14.56
N ASP A 204 15.21 -6.90 14.81
CA ASP A 204 14.45 -8.14 14.74
C ASP A 204 13.28 -8.13 15.74
N GLN A 205 13.51 -7.69 16.98
CA GLN A 205 12.44 -7.53 17.99
C GLN A 205 11.39 -6.50 17.58
N LYS A 206 11.78 -5.39 16.96
CA LYS A 206 10.84 -4.39 16.42
C LYS A 206 10.10 -4.92 15.21
N ILE A 207 10.73 -5.73 14.36
CA ILE A 207 10.09 -6.42 13.24
C ILE A 207 9.11 -7.45 13.78
N GLU A 208 9.47 -8.25 14.78
CA GLU A 208 8.56 -9.20 15.43
C GLU A 208 7.39 -8.48 16.08
N ALA A 209 7.63 -7.45 16.89
CA ALA A 209 6.57 -6.64 17.49
C ALA A 209 5.70 -5.95 16.43
N PHE A 210 6.28 -5.49 15.32
CA PHE A 210 5.55 -4.97 14.17
C PHE A 210 4.71 -6.07 13.53
N LEU A 211 5.28 -7.25 13.26
CA LEU A 211 4.62 -8.42 12.69
C LEU A 211 3.48 -8.90 13.60
N GLU A 212 3.67 -8.87 14.91
CA GLU A 212 2.66 -9.17 15.93
C GLU A 212 1.59 -8.08 16.03
N SER A 213 1.94 -6.81 15.84
CA SER A 213 0.97 -5.71 15.74
C SER A 213 0.24 -5.66 14.39
N THR A 214 0.80 -6.31 13.36
CA THR A 214 0.18 -6.56 12.05
C THR A 214 -0.45 -7.95 11.96
N LYS A 215 -0.36 -8.79 13.01
CA LYS A 215 -1.23 -9.96 13.12
C LYS A 215 -2.63 -9.39 13.11
N PRO A 216 -3.49 -9.82 12.17
CA PRO A 216 -4.74 -9.15 11.95
C PRO A 216 -5.64 -9.22 13.17
N VAL A 217 -5.78 -8.07 13.80
CA VAL A 217 -6.87 -7.81 14.72
C VAL A 217 -8.07 -7.42 13.85
N GLY A 218 -8.76 -8.44 13.34
CA GLY A 218 -9.88 -8.35 12.38
C GLY A 218 -9.81 -9.51 11.37
N LYS A 219 -10.64 -10.55 11.55
CA LYS A 219 -10.45 -11.91 11.01
C LYS A 219 -11.13 -12.18 9.66
N ARG A 220 -11.98 -11.30 9.13
CA ARG A 220 -12.77 -11.62 7.93
C ARG A 220 -11.92 -11.86 6.68
N TYR A 221 -10.87 -11.08 6.46
CA TYR A 221 -10.03 -11.28 5.26
C TYR A 221 -9.24 -12.61 5.27
N CYS A 222 -8.99 -13.18 6.45
CA CYS A 222 -8.28 -14.46 6.58
C CYS A 222 -9.07 -15.64 6.00
N LEU A 223 -10.38 -15.50 5.82
CA LEU A 223 -11.25 -16.50 5.22
C LEU A 223 -11.01 -16.68 3.70
N PHE A 224 -10.25 -15.78 3.08
CA PHE A 224 -10.06 -15.73 1.62
C PHE A 224 -8.67 -16.17 1.17
N ASP A 225 -7.82 -16.71 2.06
CA ASP A 225 -6.42 -17.07 1.76
C ASP A 225 -5.65 -15.94 1.04
N PHE A 226 -6.01 -14.71 1.37
CA PHE A 226 -5.59 -13.51 0.70
C PHE A 226 -4.21 -13.06 1.20
N ILE A 227 -3.27 -12.85 0.27
CA ILE A 227 -1.97 -12.24 0.55
C ILE A 227 -1.93 -10.86 -0.12
N PRO A 228 -1.87 -9.76 0.65
CA PRO A 228 -1.83 -8.42 0.06
C PRO A 228 -0.54 -8.20 -0.75
N GLN A 229 -0.67 -7.69 -1.98
CA GLN A 229 0.49 -7.32 -2.81
C GLN A 229 1.27 -6.12 -2.23
N GLU A 230 0.56 -5.21 -1.55
CA GLU A 230 1.12 -4.06 -0.85
C GLU A 230 0.42 -3.88 0.50
N PRO A 231 1.03 -3.20 1.49
CA PRO A 231 0.36 -2.92 2.75
C PRO A 231 -0.98 -2.22 2.50
N ILE A 232 -2.09 -2.82 2.93
CA ILE A 232 -3.44 -2.31 2.63
C ILE A 232 -3.66 -0.92 3.23
N GLU A 233 -2.95 -0.58 4.29
CA GLU A 233 -2.95 0.76 4.87
C GLU A 233 -2.41 1.80 3.87
N LYS A 234 -1.42 1.43 3.06
CA LYS A 234 -0.86 2.28 1.99
C LYS A 234 -1.88 2.44 0.87
N ALA A 235 -2.53 1.36 0.42
CA ALA A 235 -3.58 1.40 -0.59
C ALA A 235 -4.77 2.27 -0.13
N THR A 236 -5.25 2.04 1.09
CA THR A 236 -6.35 2.80 1.71
C THR A 236 -5.99 4.28 1.86
N ARG A 237 -4.78 4.59 2.34
CA ARG A 237 -4.30 5.98 2.45
C ARG A 237 -4.20 6.67 1.09
N SER A 238 -3.73 5.95 0.08
CA SER A 238 -3.69 6.44 -1.31
C SER A 238 -5.09 6.76 -1.83
N SER A 239 -6.07 5.89 -1.59
CA SER A 239 -7.47 6.13 -1.97
C SER A 239 -8.08 7.32 -1.22
N ILE A 240 -7.84 7.46 0.09
CA ILE A 240 -8.30 8.61 0.89
C ILE A 240 -7.67 9.92 0.39
N ASN A 241 -6.36 9.95 0.14
CA ASN A 241 -5.68 11.16 -0.34
C ASN A 241 -6.23 11.61 -1.70
N ARG A 242 -6.47 10.67 -2.61
CA ARG A 242 -7.07 10.97 -3.91
C ARG A 242 -8.53 11.40 -3.81
N ILE A 243 -9.29 10.91 -2.84
CA ILE A 243 -10.64 11.43 -2.57
C ILE A 243 -10.59 12.90 -2.15
N LYS A 244 -9.63 13.28 -1.28
CA LYS A 244 -9.44 14.68 -0.87
C LYS A 244 -9.06 15.57 -2.05
N GLU A 245 -8.27 15.07 -3.00
CA GLU A 245 -7.94 15.82 -4.22
C GLU A 245 -9.17 16.14 -5.08
N TYR A 246 -10.21 15.30 -5.05
CA TYR A 246 -11.46 15.57 -5.78
C TYR A 246 -12.25 16.74 -5.21
N GLU A 247 -12.08 17.10 -3.93
CA GLU A 247 -12.77 18.25 -3.32
C GLU A 247 -12.34 19.59 -3.95
N TYR A 248 -11.24 19.61 -4.72
CA TYR A 248 -10.63 20.83 -5.28
C TYR A 248 -10.62 20.92 -6.81
N ARG A 249 -11.17 19.92 -7.54
CA ARG A 249 -11.13 19.88 -9.02
C ARG A 249 -12.53 20.04 -9.61
N LYS A 250 -12.60 20.59 -10.83
CA LYS A 250 -13.85 20.57 -11.62
C LYS A 250 -14.30 19.11 -11.79
N THR A 251 -15.58 18.86 -11.53
CA THR A 251 -16.17 17.52 -11.56
C THR A 251 -16.32 17.04 -13.01
N SER A 252 -15.84 15.83 -13.31
CA SER A 252 -16.06 15.16 -14.60
C SER A 252 -16.58 13.74 -14.39
N THR A 253 -17.15 13.13 -15.44
CA THR A 253 -17.64 11.74 -15.43
C THR A 253 -16.61 10.77 -14.86
N ALA A 254 -15.39 10.80 -15.42
CA ALA A 254 -14.31 9.89 -15.03
C ALA A 254 -13.86 10.11 -13.58
N LEU A 255 -13.88 11.36 -13.11
CA LEU A 255 -13.57 11.68 -11.71
C LEU A 255 -14.66 11.15 -10.77
N LEU A 256 -15.94 11.28 -11.13
CA LEU A 256 -17.06 10.75 -10.35
C LEU A 256 -17.02 9.22 -10.27
N ILE A 257 -16.85 8.53 -11.39
CA ILE A 257 -16.70 7.06 -11.42
C ILE A 257 -15.51 6.64 -10.55
N SER A 258 -14.35 7.30 -10.72
CA SER A 258 -13.17 6.98 -9.91
C SER A 258 -13.38 7.24 -8.42
N LYS A 259 -14.09 8.31 -8.04
CA LYS A 259 -14.46 8.64 -6.66
C LYS A 259 -15.36 7.55 -6.08
N ILE A 260 -16.44 7.17 -6.77
CA ILE A 260 -17.36 6.11 -6.34
C ILE A 260 -16.60 4.79 -6.14
N ASN A 261 -15.76 4.40 -7.10
CA ASN A 261 -15.00 3.14 -7.04
C ASN A 261 -14.05 3.09 -5.84
N ARG A 262 -13.36 4.20 -5.52
CA ARG A 262 -12.48 4.31 -4.34
C ARG A 262 -13.25 4.25 -3.02
N LEU A 263 -14.44 4.82 -2.98
CA LEU A 263 -15.27 4.78 -1.78
C LEU A 263 -15.75 3.34 -1.50
N VAL A 264 -16.01 2.55 -2.56
CA VAL A 264 -16.29 1.11 -2.43
C VAL A 264 -15.05 0.37 -1.93
N GLU A 265 -13.85 0.71 -2.40
CA GLU A 265 -12.62 0.10 -1.89
C GLU A 265 -12.43 0.34 -0.38
N ILE A 266 -12.71 1.56 0.11
CA ILE A 266 -12.66 1.89 1.54
C ILE A 266 -13.68 1.05 2.32
N LEU A 267 -14.90 0.92 1.80
CA LEU A 267 -15.94 0.08 2.37
C LEU A 267 -15.53 -1.39 2.43
N CYS A 268 -14.96 -1.93 1.34
CA CYS A 268 -14.42 -3.29 1.32
C CYS A 268 -13.30 -3.45 2.34
N CYS A 269 -12.41 -2.46 2.49
CA CYS A 269 -11.35 -2.52 3.48
C CYS A 269 -11.90 -2.61 4.91
N LYS A 270 -12.94 -1.83 5.22
CA LYS A 270 -13.61 -1.85 6.52
C LYS A 270 -14.33 -3.17 6.75
N HIS A 271 -15.10 -3.64 5.75
CA HIS A 271 -15.79 -4.91 5.80
C HIS A 271 -14.82 -6.09 5.99
N LEU A 272 -13.65 -6.06 5.35
CA LEU A 272 -12.65 -7.11 5.52
C LEU A 272 -11.85 -6.98 6.83
N GLU A 273 -12.22 -6.04 7.69
CA GLU A 273 -11.63 -5.78 9.00
C GLU A 273 -10.13 -5.46 8.95
N PHE A 274 -9.68 -4.77 7.89
CA PHE A 274 -8.29 -4.35 7.85
C PHE A 274 -7.99 -3.32 8.96
N PRO A 275 -6.81 -3.44 9.63
CA PRO A 275 -6.42 -2.53 10.70
C PRO A 275 -6.51 -1.06 10.27
N ARG A 276 -7.01 -0.21 11.17
CA ARG A 276 -7.13 1.26 10.97
C ARG A 276 -8.06 1.66 9.82
N ALA A 277 -8.93 0.78 9.35
CA ALA A 277 -10.00 1.15 8.43
C ALA A 277 -10.90 2.22 9.07
N VAL A 278 -11.14 3.31 8.34
CA VAL A 278 -11.90 4.46 8.83
C VAL A 278 -13.38 4.11 8.96
N THR A 279 -14.09 4.80 9.86
CA THR A 279 -15.55 4.69 9.99
C THR A 279 -16.22 4.93 8.64
N PRO A 280 -17.00 3.97 8.11
CA PRO A 280 -17.43 4.01 6.73
C PRO A 280 -18.57 5.00 6.48
N GLU A 281 -19.37 5.38 7.49
CA GLU A 281 -20.61 6.16 7.30
C GLU A 281 -20.40 7.45 6.50
N ARG A 282 -19.41 8.28 6.89
CA ARG A 282 -19.08 9.50 6.15
C ARG A 282 -18.66 9.23 4.70
N TYR A 283 -17.88 8.17 4.45
CA TYR A 283 -17.45 7.81 3.10
C TYR A 283 -18.58 7.22 2.27
N MET A 284 -19.46 6.43 2.88
CA MET A 284 -20.66 5.93 2.22
C MET A 284 -21.58 7.08 1.84
N GLN A 285 -21.76 8.08 2.72
CA GLN A 285 -22.53 9.28 2.38
C GLN A 285 -21.89 10.06 1.23
N GLN A 286 -20.55 10.22 1.22
CA GLN A 286 -19.85 10.78 0.05
C GLN A 286 -20.06 9.95 -1.22
N GLY A 287 -20.24 8.63 -1.09
CA GLY A 287 -20.56 7.72 -2.17
C GLY A 287 -21.95 7.96 -2.72
N VAL A 288 -22.94 8.08 -1.82
CA VAL A 288 -24.31 8.50 -2.17
C VAL A 288 -24.31 9.84 -2.89
N ASP A 289 -23.59 10.83 -2.37
CA ASP A 289 -23.53 12.17 -2.96
C ASP A 289 -22.89 12.12 -4.36
N ALA A 290 -21.77 11.42 -4.52
CA ALA A 290 -21.11 11.26 -5.82
C ALA A 290 -21.97 10.50 -6.84
N THR A 291 -22.71 9.48 -6.41
CA THR A 291 -23.70 8.78 -7.26
C THR A 291 -24.81 9.73 -7.67
N ARG A 292 -25.35 10.52 -6.75
CA ARG A 292 -26.40 11.49 -7.07
C ARG A 292 -25.92 12.55 -8.06
N ASP A 293 -24.71 13.05 -7.87
CA ASP A 293 -24.07 13.96 -8.81
C ASP A 293 -23.90 13.29 -10.17
N TYR A 294 -23.47 12.03 -10.22
CA TYR A 294 -23.30 11.28 -11.46
C TYR A 294 -24.62 11.19 -12.26
N PHE A 295 -25.70 10.74 -11.63
CA PHE A 295 -26.97 10.46 -12.31
C PHE A 295 -27.90 11.67 -12.48
N PHE A 296 -27.85 12.64 -11.57
CA PHE A 296 -28.80 13.75 -11.48
C PHE A 296 -28.13 15.13 -11.39
N GLY A 297 -26.80 15.21 -11.45
CA GLY A 297 -26.06 16.45 -11.36
C GLY A 297 -25.89 17.15 -12.71
N ASN A 298 -25.33 18.37 -12.63
CA ASN A 298 -25.08 19.23 -13.79
C ASN A 298 -23.60 19.28 -14.20
N TRP A 299 -22.78 18.31 -13.77
CA TRP A 299 -21.32 18.30 -14.04
C TRP A 299 -20.98 18.33 -15.54
N TRP A 300 -21.91 17.89 -16.37
CA TRP A 300 -21.83 17.90 -17.82
C TRP A 300 -21.98 19.30 -18.44
N GLN A 301 -22.58 20.26 -17.70
CA GLN A 301 -22.70 21.66 -18.13
C GLN A 301 -21.40 22.44 -17.94
N GLU A 302 -20.46 21.93 -17.13
CA GLU A 302 -19.27 22.66 -16.68
C GLU A 302 -17.99 22.36 -17.50
N GLY A 303 -18.07 21.51 -18.52
CA GLY A 303 -16.91 21.12 -19.35
C GLY A 303 -17.22 20.97 -20.85
N GLU A 304 -16.51 21.72 -21.69
CA GLU A 304 -16.64 21.79 -23.16
C GLU A 304 -16.33 20.49 -23.94
N LEU A 305 -16.11 19.35 -23.28
CA LEU A 305 -15.53 18.15 -23.91
C LEU A 305 -16.40 16.89 -23.88
N TYR A 306 -17.55 16.92 -23.21
CA TYR A 306 -18.51 15.82 -23.26
C TYR A 306 -19.91 16.39 -23.51
N PRO A 307 -20.61 16.02 -24.60
CA PRO A 307 -21.98 16.46 -24.84
C PRO A 307 -22.85 16.08 -23.63
N GLY A 308 -23.66 17.06 -23.24
CA GLY A 308 -24.26 17.15 -21.94
C GLY A 308 -25.26 16.05 -21.58
N LEU A 309 -25.28 15.58 -20.33
CA LEU A 309 -26.34 14.73 -19.77
C LEU A 309 -27.67 15.50 -19.59
N SER A 310 -28.19 16.14 -20.62
CA SER A 310 -29.60 16.52 -20.54
C SER A 310 -30.42 15.22 -20.58
N GLU A 311 -31.45 15.12 -19.72
CA GLU A 311 -32.40 14.00 -19.71
C GLU A 311 -33.00 13.74 -21.11
N SER A 312 -32.96 14.76 -21.99
CA SER A 312 -33.45 14.75 -23.36
C SER A 312 -32.48 14.23 -24.44
N GLU A 313 -31.19 14.00 -24.14
CA GLU A 313 -30.22 13.49 -25.13
C GLU A 313 -30.10 11.96 -25.09
N LYS A 314 -30.51 11.32 -26.19
CA LYS A 314 -30.68 9.85 -26.33
C LYS A 314 -29.40 9.09 -26.71
N ASN A 315 -28.31 9.78 -27.09
CA ASN A 315 -27.06 9.13 -27.56
C ASN A 315 -26.04 9.02 -26.41
N ARG A 316 -26.19 8.01 -25.56
CA ARG A 316 -25.45 7.85 -24.30
C ARG A 316 -24.38 6.76 -24.39
N GLU A 317 -23.14 7.11 -24.71
CA GLU A 317 -21.98 6.25 -24.40
C GLU A 317 -21.58 6.45 -22.92
N LEU A 318 -22.43 5.99 -21.99
CA LEU A 318 -22.20 6.15 -20.55
C LEU A 318 -21.91 4.82 -19.88
N SER A 319 -20.82 4.79 -19.09
CA SER A 319 -20.55 3.70 -18.15
C SER A 319 -21.37 3.83 -16.87
N TRP A 320 -22.65 3.48 -16.97
CA TRP A 320 -23.64 3.71 -15.92
C TRP A 320 -23.69 2.58 -14.90
N PHE A 321 -23.33 1.35 -15.28
CA PHE A 321 -23.63 0.20 -14.43
C PHE A 321 -22.84 0.19 -13.11
N GLU A 322 -21.52 0.39 -13.15
CA GLU A 322 -20.71 0.42 -11.93
C GLU A 322 -21.18 1.53 -10.97
N PRO A 323 -21.34 2.81 -11.40
CA PRO A 323 -21.90 3.85 -10.56
C PRO A 323 -23.30 3.53 -10.01
N PHE A 324 -24.14 2.88 -10.81
CA PHE A 324 -25.50 2.51 -10.42
C PHE A 324 -25.48 1.47 -9.29
N LEU A 325 -24.75 0.38 -9.49
CA LEU A 325 -24.62 -0.69 -8.51
C LEU A 325 -23.98 -0.20 -7.20
N TYR A 326 -22.89 0.56 -7.29
CA TYR A 326 -22.18 1.05 -6.12
C TYR A 326 -23.02 2.11 -5.38
N GLY A 327 -23.74 2.94 -6.13
CA GLY A 327 -24.75 3.84 -5.59
C GLY A 327 -25.84 3.12 -4.81
N MET A 328 -26.45 2.09 -5.40
CA MET A 328 -27.42 1.23 -4.72
C MET A 328 -26.83 0.61 -3.45
N LEU A 329 -25.60 0.10 -3.51
CA LEU A 329 -24.92 -0.49 -2.36
C LEU A 329 -24.78 0.51 -1.20
N PHE A 330 -24.28 1.72 -1.46
CA PHE A 330 -24.14 2.75 -0.43
C PHE A 330 -25.49 3.16 0.16
N MET A 331 -26.49 3.42 -0.69
CA MET A 331 -27.82 3.85 -0.25
C MET A 331 -28.54 2.76 0.54
N ALA A 332 -28.43 1.49 0.13
CA ALA A 332 -29.01 0.36 0.84
C ALA A 332 -28.34 0.13 2.21
N LEU A 333 -27.01 0.21 2.29
CA LEU A 333 -26.28 0.11 3.56
C LEU A 333 -26.59 1.26 4.53
N LEU A 334 -26.88 2.45 4.01
CA LEU A 334 -27.33 3.60 4.81
C LEU A 334 -28.85 3.63 5.02
N GLU A 335 -29.59 2.61 4.58
CA GLU A 335 -31.05 2.53 4.65
C GLU A 335 -31.80 3.71 4.01
N GLN A 336 -31.18 4.36 3.03
CA GLN A 336 -31.75 5.47 2.29
C GLN A 336 -32.62 4.96 1.13
N TRP A 337 -33.64 4.16 1.44
CA TRP A 337 -34.48 3.47 0.46
C TRP A 337 -35.23 4.40 -0.49
N GLN A 338 -35.54 5.63 -0.06
CA GLN A 338 -36.08 6.66 -0.95
C GLN A 338 -35.07 7.08 -2.03
N ASN A 339 -33.78 7.16 -1.69
CA ASN A 339 -32.72 7.43 -2.65
C ASN A 339 -32.49 6.23 -3.56
N VAL A 340 -32.62 4.99 -3.06
CA VAL A 340 -32.61 3.78 -3.90
C VAL A 340 -33.72 3.83 -4.95
N ALA A 341 -34.97 4.08 -4.53
CA ALA A 341 -36.10 4.18 -5.45
C ALA A 341 -35.92 5.29 -6.50
N LYS A 342 -35.40 6.44 -6.08
CA LYS A 342 -35.05 7.55 -7.00
C LYS A 342 -33.94 7.18 -7.96
N LEU A 343 -32.89 6.48 -7.50
CA LEU A 343 -31.82 5.99 -8.37
C LEU A 343 -32.38 5.00 -9.40
N CYS A 344 -33.23 4.07 -8.97
CA CYS A 344 -33.90 3.10 -9.84
C CYS A 344 -34.80 3.76 -10.89
N SER A 345 -35.45 4.89 -10.58
CA SER A 345 -36.27 5.63 -11.55
C SER A 345 -35.46 6.30 -12.66
N TRP A 346 -34.13 6.38 -12.54
CA TRP A 346 -33.27 6.87 -13.62
C TRP A 346 -33.18 5.87 -14.79
N LEU A 347 -33.31 4.57 -14.51
CA LEU A 347 -33.33 3.53 -15.54
C LEU A 347 -34.73 3.44 -16.15
N THR A 348 -34.95 4.19 -17.24
CA THR A 348 -36.18 4.10 -18.03
C THR A 348 -36.15 2.89 -18.98
N SER A 349 -37.32 2.52 -19.55
CA SER A 349 -37.45 1.44 -20.55
C SER A 349 -36.44 1.58 -21.69
N ASP A 350 -36.25 2.82 -22.15
CA ASP A 350 -35.54 3.19 -23.36
C ASP A 350 -34.01 3.18 -23.21
N TYR A 351 -33.48 2.92 -22.00
CA TYR A 351 -32.04 2.77 -21.82
C TYR A 351 -31.54 1.47 -22.44
N GLU A 352 -30.63 1.63 -23.40
CA GLU A 352 -29.83 0.54 -23.94
C GLU A 352 -28.86 0.03 -22.87
N ILE A 353 -28.67 -1.27 -22.88
CA ILE A 353 -27.69 -1.95 -22.04
C ILE A 353 -26.32 -1.52 -22.52
N GLU A 354 -25.46 -1.11 -21.58
CA GLU A 354 -24.08 -0.71 -21.90
C GLU A 354 -23.41 -1.78 -22.77
N ASP A 355 -22.74 -1.34 -23.85
CA ASP A 355 -21.97 -2.24 -24.70
C ASP A 355 -20.68 -2.63 -23.96
N THR A 356 -20.79 -3.57 -23.03
CA THR A 356 -19.67 -4.09 -22.26
C THR A 356 -19.00 -5.24 -23.04
N ASP A 357 -17.67 -5.23 -23.10
CA ASP A 357 -16.86 -6.18 -23.89
C ASP A 357 -16.95 -7.65 -23.45
N THR A 358 -17.68 -7.96 -22.36
CA THR A 358 -17.75 -9.30 -21.78
C THR A 358 -19.07 -9.54 -21.04
N GLU A 359 -19.29 -10.82 -20.68
CA GLU A 359 -20.36 -11.56 -19.96
C GLU A 359 -21.18 -10.86 -18.84
N GLU A 360 -21.08 -9.55 -18.72
CA GLU A 360 -21.80 -8.69 -17.80
C GLU A 360 -23.15 -8.22 -18.36
N LYS A 361 -23.36 -8.18 -19.69
CA LYS A 361 -24.64 -7.72 -20.30
C LYS A 361 -25.87 -8.41 -19.74
N GLU A 362 -25.83 -9.73 -19.58
CA GLU A 362 -26.96 -10.47 -19.00
C GLU A 362 -27.12 -10.23 -17.49
N VAL A 363 -26.05 -9.85 -16.78
CA VAL A 363 -26.15 -9.39 -15.38
C VAL A 363 -26.77 -7.99 -15.32
N LEU A 364 -26.48 -7.11 -16.29
CA LEU A 364 -27.12 -5.81 -16.42
C LEU A 364 -28.65 -5.95 -16.56
N LEU A 365 -29.12 -6.95 -17.31
CA LEU A 365 -30.55 -7.26 -17.41
C LEU A 365 -31.19 -7.57 -16.06
N VAL A 366 -30.50 -8.32 -15.18
CA VAL A 366 -31.02 -8.62 -13.84
C VAL A 366 -31.16 -7.32 -13.04
N PHE A 367 -30.17 -6.42 -13.08
CA PHE A 367 -30.25 -5.15 -12.37
C PHE A 367 -31.25 -4.17 -12.99
N LYS A 368 -31.51 -4.23 -14.30
CA LYS A 368 -32.64 -3.52 -14.93
C LYS A 368 -33.99 -4.02 -14.39
N LEU A 369 -34.14 -5.34 -14.21
CA LEU A 369 -35.33 -5.94 -13.60
C LEU A 369 -35.49 -5.52 -12.13
N VAL A 370 -34.42 -5.59 -11.34
CA VAL A 370 -34.41 -5.14 -9.93
C VAL A 370 -34.79 -3.66 -9.85
N ALA A 371 -34.20 -2.82 -10.69
CA ALA A 371 -34.49 -1.39 -10.71
C ALA A 371 -35.95 -1.11 -11.06
N SER A 372 -36.50 -1.80 -12.06
CA SER A 372 -37.92 -1.70 -12.42
C SER A 372 -38.86 -1.94 -11.23
N SER A 373 -38.60 -2.99 -10.45
CA SER A 373 -39.44 -3.36 -9.30
C SER A 373 -39.29 -2.43 -8.09
N LEU A 374 -38.14 -1.75 -7.96
CA LEU A 374 -37.87 -0.79 -6.89
C LEU A 374 -38.22 0.66 -7.25
N ALA A 375 -38.45 0.96 -8.53
CA ALA A 375 -38.86 2.28 -8.99
C ALA A 375 -40.31 2.59 -8.59
N PRO A 376 -40.67 3.88 -8.41
CA PRO A 376 -42.05 4.28 -8.15
C PRO A 376 -43.02 3.87 -9.27
N GLU A 377 -42.53 3.87 -10.51
CA GLU A 377 -43.26 3.43 -11.69
C GLU A 377 -42.48 2.28 -12.35
N PRO A 378 -43.02 1.04 -12.32
CA PRO A 378 -42.35 -0.10 -12.92
C PRO A 378 -42.24 0.00 -14.44
N ILE A 379 -41.15 -0.54 -15.00
CA ILE A 379 -40.96 -0.67 -16.45
C ILE A 379 -41.94 -1.74 -16.97
N CYS A 380 -42.72 -1.41 -18.02
CA CYS A 380 -43.74 -2.29 -18.58
C CYS A 380 -43.23 -3.64 -19.15
N GLU A 381 -41.92 -3.80 -19.35
CA GLU A 381 -41.29 -4.95 -20.04
C GLU A 381 -40.57 -5.93 -19.08
N ALA A 382 -40.86 -5.88 -17.78
CA ALA A 382 -40.18 -6.71 -16.77
C ALA A 382 -40.24 -8.23 -17.09
N ASP A 383 -41.38 -8.73 -17.56
CA ASP A 383 -41.55 -10.15 -17.89
C ASP A 383 -40.74 -10.58 -19.13
N ASP A 384 -40.59 -9.70 -20.12
CA ASP A 384 -39.77 -9.95 -21.30
C ASP A 384 -38.29 -10.02 -20.91
N VAL A 385 -37.83 -9.10 -20.06
CA VAL A 385 -36.48 -9.12 -19.49
C VAL A 385 -36.23 -10.42 -18.72
N ARG A 386 -37.17 -10.83 -17.87
CA ARG A 386 -37.10 -12.11 -17.13
C ARG A 386 -37.03 -13.31 -18.08
N ALA A 387 -37.80 -13.32 -19.16
CA ALA A 387 -37.78 -14.38 -20.16
C ALA A 387 -36.45 -14.45 -20.94
N VAL A 388 -35.83 -13.30 -21.23
CA VAL A 388 -34.49 -13.23 -21.83
C VAL A 388 -33.46 -13.84 -20.89
N ILE A 389 -33.43 -13.44 -19.61
CA ILE A 389 -32.49 -13.96 -18.62
C ILE A 389 -32.63 -15.48 -18.44
N LYS A 390 -33.86 -16.01 -18.42
CA LYS A 390 -34.12 -17.46 -18.35
C LYS A 390 -33.56 -18.23 -19.54
N LYS A 391 -33.48 -17.60 -20.73
CA LYS A 391 -32.92 -18.19 -21.95
C LYS A 391 -31.40 -18.02 -22.06
N CYS A 392 -30.76 -17.18 -21.23
CA CYS A 392 -29.32 -16.96 -21.26
C CYS A 392 -28.52 -18.27 -21.06
N ARG A 393 -27.42 -18.44 -21.78
CA ARG A 393 -26.57 -19.64 -21.64
C ARG A 393 -25.74 -19.62 -20.36
N LEU A 394 -25.38 -18.42 -19.88
CA LEU A 394 -24.56 -18.21 -18.70
C LEU A 394 -25.34 -18.57 -17.43
N LYS A 395 -24.66 -19.23 -16.49
CA LYS A 395 -25.25 -19.64 -15.19
C LYS A 395 -25.47 -18.44 -14.26
N ARG A 396 -24.54 -17.49 -14.24
CA ARG A 396 -24.55 -16.36 -13.28
C ARG A 396 -25.82 -15.51 -13.35
N PRO A 397 -26.29 -15.02 -14.52
CA PRO A 397 -27.53 -14.25 -14.61
C PRO A 397 -28.76 -15.05 -14.13
N LYS A 398 -28.81 -16.35 -14.42
CA LYS A 398 -29.89 -17.23 -13.98
C LYS A 398 -29.94 -17.39 -12.46
N LEU A 399 -28.77 -17.54 -11.81
CA LEU A 399 -28.70 -17.63 -10.35
C LEU A 399 -29.09 -16.30 -9.69
N LEU A 400 -28.63 -15.16 -10.24
CA LEU A 400 -29.06 -13.85 -9.75
C LEU A 400 -30.58 -13.62 -9.93
N LEU A 401 -31.15 -14.10 -11.04
CA LEU A 401 -32.61 -14.07 -11.24
C LEU A 401 -33.35 -14.95 -10.24
N LYS A 402 -32.86 -16.17 -9.92
CA LYS A 402 -33.47 -17.01 -8.89
C LYS A 402 -33.50 -16.32 -7.53
N ILE A 403 -32.39 -15.69 -7.13
CA ILE A 403 -32.33 -14.88 -5.89
C ILE A 403 -33.41 -13.79 -5.94
N TRP A 404 -33.51 -13.07 -7.05
CA TRP A 404 -34.51 -12.01 -7.21
C TRP A 404 -35.95 -12.52 -7.17
N ASP A 405 -36.25 -13.62 -7.88
CA ASP A 405 -37.58 -14.25 -7.89
C ASP A 405 -37.97 -14.67 -6.47
N ALA A 406 -37.06 -15.27 -5.69
CA ALA A 406 -37.27 -15.64 -4.29
C ALA A 406 -37.54 -14.43 -3.38
N ILE A 407 -36.83 -13.31 -3.62
CA ILE A 407 -37.06 -12.04 -2.91
C ILE A 407 -38.47 -11.50 -3.19
N GLU A 408 -38.95 -11.58 -4.43
CA GLU A 408 -40.30 -11.11 -4.77
C GLU A 408 -41.40 -11.99 -4.18
N THR A 409 -41.20 -13.32 -4.13
CA THR A 409 -42.16 -14.27 -3.58
C THR A 409 -42.06 -14.45 -2.06
N HIS A 410 -41.11 -13.77 -1.39
CA HIS A 410 -40.80 -13.94 0.04
C HIS A 410 -40.52 -15.41 0.41
N ASP A 411 -39.79 -16.11 -0.46
CA ASP A 411 -39.40 -17.51 -0.28
C ASP A 411 -37.99 -17.58 0.36
N GLN A 412 -37.93 -17.80 1.67
CA GLN A 412 -36.67 -17.86 2.42
C GLN A 412 -35.79 -19.04 1.99
N GLU A 413 -36.39 -20.22 1.76
CA GLU A 413 -35.63 -21.44 1.45
C GLU A 413 -34.96 -21.32 0.08
N GLU A 414 -35.70 -20.88 -0.94
CA GLU A 414 -35.13 -20.67 -2.27
C GLU A 414 -34.13 -19.51 -2.28
N PHE A 415 -34.35 -18.45 -1.47
CA PHE A 415 -33.40 -17.35 -1.34
C PHE A 415 -32.05 -17.83 -0.80
N GLU A 416 -32.05 -18.61 0.28
CA GLU A 416 -30.82 -19.16 0.86
C GLU A 416 -30.08 -20.08 -0.13
N HIS A 417 -30.82 -21.01 -0.74
CA HIS A 417 -30.25 -21.96 -1.69
C HIS A 417 -29.65 -21.26 -2.92
N ALA A 418 -30.39 -20.33 -3.53
CA ALA A 418 -29.92 -19.58 -4.68
C ALA A 418 -28.75 -18.65 -4.35
N MET A 419 -28.71 -18.09 -3.13
CA MET A 419 -27.60 -17.27 -2.66
C MET A 419 -26.32 -18.10 -2.51
N GLU A 420 -26.41 -19.29 -1.90
CA GLU A 420 -25.27 -20.22 -1.76
C GLU A 420 -24.71 -20.64 -3.13
N GLU A 421 -25.57 -21.07 -4.06
CA GLU A 421 -25.16 -21.46 -5.42
C GLU A 421 -24.47 -20.29 -6.15
N SER A 422 -25.03 -19.08 -6.04
CA SER A 422 -24.51 -17.87 -6.67
C SER A 422 -23.16 -17.43 -6.12
N LEU A 423 -22.97 -17.50 -4.80
CA LEU A 423 -21.71 -17.15 -4.15
C LEU A 423 -20.62 -18.20 -4.42
N THR A 424 -20.99 -19.47 -4.48
CA THR A 424 -20.07 -20.55 -4.88
C THR A 424 -19.54 -20.31 -6.29
N LEU A 425 -20.44 -20.08 -7.26
CA LEU A 425 -20.06 -19.77 -8.65
C LEU A 425 -19.22 -18.48 -8.73
N TYR A 426 -19.54 -17.46 -7.92
CA TYR A 426 -18.75 -16.24 -7.83
C TYR A 426 -17.30 -16.56 -7.44
N PHE A 427 -17.08 -17.28 -6.34
CA PHE A 427 -15.72 -17.61 -5.90
C PHE A 427 -14.96 -18.48 -6.90
N GLU A 428 -15.60 -19.43 -7.58
CA GLU A 428 -14.97 -20.20 -8.65
C GLU A 428 -14.38 -19.28 -9.74
N SER A 429 -15.08 -18.19 -10.07
CA SER A 429 -14.63 -17.22 -11.09
C SER A 429 -13.58 -16.22 -10.59
N VAL A 430 -13.60 -15.85 -9.30
CA VAL A 430 -12.76 -14.76 -8.78
C VAL A 430 -11.56 -15.21 -7.94
N ASP A 431 -11.51 -16.49 -7.54
CA ASP A 431 -10.42 -17.07 -6.72
C ASP A 431 -9.01 -16.77 -7.28
N PRO A 432 -8.75 -16.87 -8.61
CA PRO A 432 -7.44 -16.49 -9.16
C PRO A 432 -7.05 -15.04 -8.92
N TYR A 433 -8.02 -14.12 -8.84
CA TYR A 433 -7.78 -12.70 -8.59
C TYR A 433 -7.57 -12.42 -7.10
N ILE A 434 -8.32 -13.10 -6.22
CA ILE A 434 -8.13 -13.02 -4.77
C ILE A 434 -6.73 -13.49 -4.40
N LYS A 435 -6.28 -14.63 -4.94
CA LYS A 435 -4.92 -15.17 -4.73
C LYS A 435 -3.81 -14.27 -5.28
N LYS A 436 -4.12 -13.45 -6.28
CA LYS A 436 -3.23 -12.40 -6.78
C LYS A 436 -3.25 -11.15 -5.90
N GLY A 437 -4.00 -11.10 -4.80
CA GLY A 437 -4.04 -9.95 -3.91
C GLY A 437 -5.00 -8.85 -4.34
N HIS A 438 -5.99 -9.15 -5.20
CA HIS A 438 -7.07 -8.21 -5.51
C HIS A 438 -8.24 -8.33 -4.52
N PHE A 439 -8.10 -7.71 -3.34
CA PHE A 439 -9.05 -7.86 -2.21
C PHE A 439 -10.49 -7.44 -2.54
N LYS A 440 -10.70 -6.55 -3.53
CA LYS A 440 -12.04 -6.11 -3.94
C LYS A 440 -12.92 -7.25 -4.47
N PHE A 441 -12.32 -8.38 -4.84
CA PHE A 441 -13.03 -9.60 -5.25
C PHE A 441 -13.36 -10.53 -4.07
N CYS A 442 -12.98 -10.20 -2.84
CA CYS A 442 -13.50 -10.91 -1.67
C CYS A 442 -14.96 -10.55 -1.40
N VAL A 443 -15.47 -9.45 -1.98
CA VAL A 443 -16.83 -8.95 -1.79
C VAL A 443 -17.69 -9.20 -3.03
N ALA A 444 -18.76 -9.98 -2.85
CA ALA A 444 -19.71 -10.31 -3.90
C ALA A 444 -20.78 -9.21 -4.02
N LYS A 445 -20.45 -8.13 -4.73
CA LYS A 445 -21.24 -6.87 -4.74
C LYS A 445 -22.68 -7.05 -5.24
N PHE A 446 -22.90 -7.86 -6.28
CA PHE A 446 -24.25 -8.11 -6.81
C PHE A 446 -25.12 -8.81 -5.77
N GLN A 447 -24.60 -9.89 -5.20
CA GLN A 447 -25.24 -10.68 -4.16
C GLN A 447 -25.47 -9.86 -2.89
N THR A 448 -24.52 -8.98 -2.55
CA THR A 448 -24.65 -8.04 -1.43
C THR A 448 -25.85 -7.12 -1.60
N VAL A 449 -26.01 -6.48 -2.77
CA VAL A 449 -27.16 -5.59 -3.02
C VAL A 449 -28.48 -6.37 -2.95
N LEU A 450 -28.55 -7.56 -3.56
CA LEU A 450 -29.75 -8.41 -3.47
C LEU A 450 -30.06 -8.84 -2.02
N CYS A 451 -29.05 -9.19 -1.24
CA CYS A 451 -29.19 -9.53 0.17
C CYS A 451 -29.75 -8.36 0.98
N LEU A 452 -29.23 -7.15 0.79
CA LEU A 452 -29.74 -5.95 1.48
C LEU A 452 -31.21 -5.65 1.11
N ILE A 453 -31.60 -5.88 -0.15
CA ILE A 453 -33.00 -5.74 -0.58
C ILE A 453 -33.88 -6.82 0.06
N ALA A 454 -33.40 -8.06 0.15
CA ALA A 454 -34.11 -9.16 0.81
C ALA A 454 -34.41 -8.82 2.27
N LEU A 455 -33.39 -8.38 3.01
CA LEU A 455 -33.52 -7.92 4.41
C LEU A 455 -34.56 -6.78 4.52
N LYS A 456 -34.53 -5.82 3.59
CA LYS A 456 -35.51 -4.72 3.57
C LYS A 456 -36.95 -5.19 3.32
N LYS A 457 -37.13 -6.29 2.59
CA LYS A 457 -38.43 -6.92 2.34
C LYS A 457 -38.87 -7.88 3.45
N GLY A 458 -38.05 -8.06 4.49
CA GLY A 458 -38.38 -8.87 5.66
C GLY A 458 -37.96 -10.34 5.56
N LEU A 459 -37.14 -10.70 4.57
CA LEU A 459 -36.42 -11.97 4.61
C LEU A 459 -35.28 -11.90 5.64
N GLU A 460 -34.87 -13.07 6.13
CA GLU A 460 -33.75 -13.18 7.07
C GLU A 460 -32.40 -13.26 6.35
N PHE A 461 -31.32 -12.92 7.05
CA PHE A 461 -29.98 -13.10 6.50
C PHE A 461 -29.74 -14.59 6.21
N PRO A 462 -29.23 -14.95 5.02
CA PRO A 462 -29.20 -16.35 4.61
C PRO A 462 -28.22 -17.16 5.47
N THR A 463 -28.62 -18.36 5.84
CA THR A 463 -27.74 -19.31 6.56
C THR A 463 -26.66 -19.86 5.62
N LEU A 464 -25.46 -19.28 5.66
CA LEU A 464 -24.37 -19.60 4.75
C LEU A 464 -23.10 -20.10 5.47
N PRO A 465 -22.26 -20.91 4.81
CA PRO A 465 -20.89 -21.16 5.27
C PRO A 465 -20.14 -19.85 5.52
N GLU A 466 -19.31 -19.82 6.57
CA GLU A 466 -18.64 -18.60 7.06
C GLU A 466 -17.93 -17.79 5.95
N LYS A 467 -17.21 -18.48 5.05
CA LYS A 467 -16.53 -17.85 3.92
C LYS A 467 -17.49 -17.18 2.92
N LEU A 468 -18.65 -17.79 2.68
CA LEU A 468 -19.66 -17.24 1.76
C LEU A 468 -20.40 -16.07 2.43
N ALA A 469 -20.77 -16.20 3.70
CA ALA A 469 -21.35 -15.12 4.49
C ALA A 469 -20.42 -13.90 4.55
N ALA A 470 -19.11 -14.13 4.72
CA ALA A 470 -18.08 -13.10 4.70
C ALA A 470 -17.91 -12.38 3.35
N ALA A 471 -18.54 -12.86 2.28
CA ALA A 471 -18.53 -12.18 0.98
C ALA A 471 -19.61 -11.09 0.87
N LEU A 472 -20.60 -11.11 1.78
CA LEU A 472 -21.75 -10.22 1.79
C LEU A 472 -21.51 -9.07 2.78
N VAL A 473 -21.61 -7.83 2.29
CA VAL A 473 -21.48 -6.65 3.16
C VAL A 473 -22.86 -6.28 3.72
N ILE A 474 -22.98 -6.37 5.04
CA ILE A 474 -24.17 -5.90 5.78
C ILE A 474 -23.77 -4.83 6.79
N ARG A 475 -24.76 -4.15 7.37
CA ARG A 475 -24.56 -2.98 8.24
C ARG A 475 -23.74 -3.33 9.48
N GLU A 476 -23.99 -4.49 10.05
CA GLU A 476 -23.30 -5.11 11.19
C GLU A 476 -21.81 -5.29 10.89
N THR A 477 -21.48 -5.79 9.70
CA THR A 477 -20.09 -6.01 9.27
C THR A 477 -19.29 -4.71 9.13
N LEU A 478 -20.00 -3.58 9.01
CA LEU A 478 -19.43 -2.24 8.93
C LEU A 478 -19.45 -1.50 10.27
N GLY A 479 -20.10 -2.07 11.29
CA GLY A 479 -20.31 -1.43 12.59
C GLY A 479 -21.30 -0.26 12.55
N LEU A 480 -22.26 -0.30 11.63
CA LEU A 480 -23.32 0.71 11.52
C LEU A 480 -24.49 0.45 12.46
N GLU A 481 -24.62 -0.78 12.95
CA GLU A 481 -25.60 -1.14 13.96
C GLU A 481 -24.91 -1.17 15.32
N GLN A 482 -25.46 -0.44 16.28
CA GLN A 482 -25.05 -0.58 17.67
C GLN A 482 -25.53 -1.96 18.12
N GLY A 483 -24.59 -2.83 18.48
CA GLY A 483 -24.90 -4.20 18.89
C GLY A 483 -26.05 -4.24 19.89
N VAL A 484 -27.00 -5.12 19.63
CA VAL A 484 -28.11 -5.50 20.54
C VAL A 484 -27.58 -5.91 21.90
#